data_AF-A0A329RMT1-F1
#
_entry.id   AF-A0A329RMT1-F1
#
_cell.length_a   1.000
_cell.length_b   1.000
_cell.length_c   1.000
_cell.angle_alpha   90.00
_cell.angle_beta   90.00
_cell.angle_gamma   90.00
#
_symmetry.space_group_name_H-M   'P 1'
#
loop_
_entity.id
_entity.type
_entity.pdbx_description
1 polymer ?
#
loop_
_entity_poly.entity_id
_entity_poly.type
_entity_poly.pdbx_seq_one_letter_code
_entity_poly.pdbx_strand_id
1 'polypeptide(L)'
;MINHAGYQGTEHMMDGAAINGHLAVCKWIFRNCPQRCSPNAVVRIVDKDNLIVLRWLRDTGILDSIIDYIPWRINCFGRLATIKWLFTHTPVIYTAADMAGLAGQGRLDALVWLHDLTADSVFAPQAVVEATPHGDLATVRWLHAMFGHESGVWTIDLTELVLSRGHWHIAAFLKHKGVRFRSVDL
;
A
#
# COMPACT_ATOMS: atom_id res chain seq x y z
N MET A 1 13.31 -30.44 31.76
CA MET A 1 12.06 -29.66 31.84
C MET A 1 12.43 -28.26 32.26
N ILE A 2 12.45 -27.31 31.32
CA ILE A 2 12.75 -25.90 31.62
C ILE A 2 11.42 -25.20 31.91
N ASN A 3 11.41 -24.48 33.02
CA ASN A 3 10.24 -24.00 33.75
C ASN A 3 9.50 -22.89 32.99
N HIS A 4 8.19 -23.07 32.75
CA HIS A 4 7.29 -22.07 32.16
C HIS A 4 6.75 -21.12 33.24
N ALA A 5 7.62 -20.28 33.81
CA ALA A 5 7.20 -19.23 34.74
C ALA A 5 7.63 -17.85 34.23
N GLY A 6 6.64 -17.05 33.80
CA GLY A 6 6.67 -15.59 33.96
C GLY A 6 7.53 -14.76 33.02
N TYR A 7 7.32 -14.84 31.69
CA TYR A 7 7.77 -13.78 30.79
C TYR A 7 6.65 -13.36 29.83
N GLN A 8 5.84 -12.39 30.23
CA GLN A 8 5.01 -11.60 29.32
C GLN A 8 5.85 -10.57 28.53
N GLY A 9 7.16 -10.78 28.41
CA GLY A 9 8.08 -10.00 27.57
C GLY A 9 8.61 -10.75 26.33
N THR A 10 8.14 -11.98 26.08
CA THR A 10 8.57 -12.80 24.93
C THR A 10 7.69 -12.68 23.70
N GLU A 11 6.73 -11.74 23.68
CA GLU A 11 5.63 -11.82 22.71
C GLU A 11 6.09 -11.88 21.26
N HIS A 12 7.18 -11.22 20.81
CA HIS A 12 7.73 -11.56 19.50
C HIS A 12 9.25 -11.31 19.33
N MET A 13 10.10 -12.17 19.90
CA MET A 13 11.56 -12.11 19.64
C MET A 13 11.88 -12.30 18.15
N MET A 14 11.15 -13.19 17.46
CA MET A 14 11.26 -13.35 16.01
C MET A 14 10.96 -12.04 15.27
N ASP A 15 9.88 -11.34 15.63
CA ASP A 15 9.51 -10.08 14.98
C ASP A 15 10.58 -9.02 15.17
N GLY A 16 11.09 -8.85 16.39
CA GLY A 16 12.15 -7.88 16.67
C GLY A 16 13.41 -8.14 15.85
N ALA A 17 13.83 -9.41 15.73
CA ALA A 17 14.96 -9.80 14.88
C ALA A 17 14.67 -9.56 13.39
N ALA A 18 13.47 -9.92 12.94
CA ALA A 18 13.06 -9.83 11.54
C ALA A 18 12.93 -8.37 11.09
N ILE A 19 12.25 -7.53 11.87
CA ILE A 19 12.07 -6.08 11.65
C ILE A 19 13.41 -5.35 11.60
N ASN A 20 14.42 -5.80 12.34
CA ASN A 20 15.75 -5.17 12.34
C ASN A 20 16.74 -5.82 11.36
N GLY A 21 16.32 -6.84 10.61
CA GLY A 21 17.17 -7.48 9.60
C GLY A 21 18.23 -8.43 10.13
N HIS A 22 18.09 -8.89 11.37
CA HIS A 22 19.00 -9.82 12.00
C HIS A 22 18.73 -11.26 11.52
N LEU A 23 18.95 -11.53 10.22
CA LEU A 23 18.63 -12.81 9.59
C LEU A 23 19.28 -14.01 10.29
N ALA A 24 20.51 -13.88 10.79
CA ALA A 24 21.18 -14.95 11.54
C ALA A 24 20.41 -15.31 12.82
N VAL A 25 19.90 -14.30 13.52
CA VAL A 25 19.08 -14.48 14.72
C VAL A 25 17.73 -15.08 14.32
N CYS A 26 17.07 -14.61 13.26
CA CYS A 26 15.84 -15.20 12.75
C CYS A 26 16.00 -16.70 12.43
N LYS A 27 17.09 -17.09 11.73
CA LYS A 27 17.41 -18.49 11.42
C LYS A 27 17.63 -19.32 12.68
N TRP A 28 18.30 -18.77 13.69
CA TRP A 28 18.50 -19.45 14.96
C TRP A 28 17.17 -19.66 15.69
N ILE A 29 16.33 -18.63 15.80
CA ILE A 29 15.01 -18.70 16.45
C ILE A 29 14.12 -19.71 15.72
N PHE A 30 14.09 -19.69 14.39
CA PHE A 30 13.26 -20.60 13.60
C PHE A 30 13.59 -22.08 13.83
N ARG A 31 14.88 -22.41 14.02
CA ARG A 31 15.35 -23.78 14.25
C ARG A 31 15.15 -24.26 15.69
N ASN A 32 15.21 -23.35 16.66
CA ASN A 32 15.30 -23.71 18.08
C ASN A 32 14.04 -23.35 18.87
N CYS A 33 13.11 -22.58 18.30
CA CYS A 33 11.93 -22.09 18.99
C CYS A 33 10.65 -22.30 18.16
N PRO A 34 9.49 -22.53 18.82
CA PRO A 34 8.20 -22.59 18.13
C PRO A 34 7.70 -21.22 17.65
N GLN A 35 8.38 -20.12 17.99
CA GLN A 35 7.98 -18.78 17.61
C GLN A 35 8.05 -18.58 16.08
N ARG A 36 7.10 -17.80 15.55
CA ARG A 36 6.99 -17.40 14.14
C ARG A 36 6.83 -15.89 14.05
N CYS A 37 7.00 -15.37 12.83
CA CYS A 37 6.80 -13.95 12.54
C CYS A 37 5.29 -13.64 12.60
N SER A 38 4.90 -12.53 13.22
CA SER A 38 3.51 -12.05 13.17
C SER A 38 3.19 -11.34 11.84
N PRO A 39 1.92 -11.25 11.43
CA PRO A 39 1.52 -10.45 10.27
C PRO A 39 1.97 -8.97 10.38
N ASN A 40 1.88 -8.38 11.57
CA ASN A 40 2.31 -6.99 11.83
C ASN A 40 3.82 -6.80 11.64
N ALA A 41 4.63 -7.81 11.95
CA ALA A 41 6.06 -7.73 11.72
C ALA A 41 6.42 -7.74 10.24
N VAL A 42 5.72 -8.51 9.40
CA VAL A 42 5.93 -8.49 7.95
C VAL A 42 5.73 -7.09 7.37
N VAL A 43 4.73 -6.35 7.86
CA VAL A 43 4.48 -4.98 7.41
C VAL A 43 5.66 -4.08 7.75
N ARG A 44 6.13 -4.13 8.99
CA ARG A 44 7.29 -3.33 9.40
C ARG A 44 8.59 -3.72 8.67
N ILE A 45 8.71 -4.97 8.22
CA ILE A 45 9.83 -5.43 7.37
C ILE A 45 9.70 -4.84 5.96
N VAL A 46 8.49 -4.79 5.39
CA VAL A 46 8.18 -4.15 4.10
C VAL A 46 8.48 -2.65 4.16
N ASP A 47 8.07 -1.95 5.22
CA ASP A 47 8.32 -0.52 5.41
C ASP A 47 9.81 -0.18 5.47
N LYS A 48 10.60 -1.10 6.04
CA LYS A 48 12.06 -0.98 6.12
C LYS A 48 12.80 -1.47 4.87
N ASP A 49 12.07 -1.87 3.82
CA ASP A 49 12.63 -2.38 2.56
C ASP A 49 13.58 -3.58 2.74
N ASN A 50 13.31 -4.42 3.75
CA ASN A 50 14.20 -5.51 4.10
C ASN A 50 13.88 -6.78 3.32
N LEU A 51 14.19 -6.74 2.02
CA LEU A 51 14.01 -7.85 1.08
C LEU A 51 14.74 -9.13 1.50
N ILE A 52 15.86 -9.02 2.23
CA ILE A 52 16.65 -10.18 2.66
C ILE A 52 15.82 -11.05 3.62
N VAL A 53 15.15 -10.43 4.60
CA VAL A 53 14.30 -11.15 5.54
C VAL A 53 13.00 -11.59 4.87
N LEU A 54 12.39 -10.79 4.01
CA LEU A 54 11.18 -11.18 3.29
C LEU A 54 11.38 -12.41 2.42
N ARG A 55 12.49 -12.48 1.67
CA ARG A 55 12.85 -13.67 0.88
C ARG A 55 12.98 -14.90 1.77
N TRP A 56 13.68 -14.76 2.89
CA TRP A 56 13.81 -15.87 3.84
C TRP A 56 12.47 -16.30 4.45
N LEU A 57 11.56 -15.37 4.77
CA LEU A 57 10.21 -15.70 5.26
C LEU A 57 9.38 -16.46 4.22
N ARG A 58 9.54 -16.13 2.93
CA ARG A 58 8.92 -16.86 1.82
C ARG A 58 9.54 -18.24 1.63
N ASP A 59 10.87 -18.34 1.60
CA ASP A 59 11.59 -19.61 1.42
C ASP A 59 11.30 -20.63 2.54
N THR A 60 10.97 -20.15 3.74
CA THR A 60 10.60 -20.97 4.90
C THR A 60 9.12 -21.33 4.96
N GLY A 61 8.29 -20.79 4.05
CA GLY A 61 6.83 -20.94 4.05
C GLY A 61 6.12 -20.18 5.19
N ILE A 62 6.85 -19.43 6.02
CA ILE A 62 6.26 -18.62 7.08
C ILE A 62 5.36 -17.55 6.47
N LEU A 63 5.84 -16.89 5.40
CA LEU A 63 5.06 -15.86 4.72
C LEU A 63 3.71 -16.45 4.27
N ASP A 64 3.71 -17.61 3.62
CA ASP A 64 2.52 -18.26 3.06
C ASP A 64 1.46 -18.57 4.12
N SER A 65 1.88 -18.87 5.35
CA SER A 65 0.94 -19.10 6.47
C SER A 65 0.32 -17.83 7.05
N ILE A 66 0.93 -16.67 6.88
CA ILE A 66 0.50 -15.41 7.52
C ILE A 66 0.05 -14.33 6.54
N ILE A 67 0.36 -14.51 5.25
CA ILE A 67 0.17 -13.52 4.19
C ILE A 67 -1.29 -13.04 4.18
N ASP A 68 -2.29 -13.94 4.27
CA ASP A 68 -3.73 -13.58 4.25
C ASP A 68 -4.19 -12.77 5.47
N TYR A 69 -3.44 -12.83 6.56
CA TYR A 69 -3.69 -12.08 7.80
C TYR A 69 -2.91 -10.78 7.90
N ILE A 70 -2.04 -10.49 6.92
CA ILE A 70 -1.36 -9.20 6.84
C ILE A 70 -2.45 -8.18 6.57
N PRO A 71 -2.81 -7.34 7.56
CA PRO A 71 -3.82 -6.34 7.32
C PRO A 71 -3.26 -5.39 6.25
N TRP A 72 -4.13 -4.72 5.48
CA TRP A 72 -3.81 -3.76 4.40
C TRP A 72 -2.98 -4.20 3.19
N ARG A 73 -2.29 -5.36 3.23
CA ARG A 73 -1.35 -5.96 2.27
C ARG A 73 -0.38 -5.10 1.43
N ILE A 74 -0.65 -3.86 1.04
CA ILE A 74 0.33 -2.81 0.78
C ILE A 74 -0.28 -1.43 1.11
N ASN A 75 -0.58 -1.12 2.37
CA ASN A 75 -0.54 0.29 2.81
C ASN A 75 0.92 0.76 2.78
N CYS A 76 1.41 0.97 1.56
CA CYS A 76 2.01 2.22 1.16
C CYS A 76 3.05 2.77 2.17
N PHE A 77 4.20 2.11 2.29
CA PHE A 77 5.44 2.69 2.85
C PHE A 77 6.68 1.97 2.31
N GLY A 78 6.54 0.71 1.88
CA GLY A 78 7.62 -0.02 1.20
C GLY A 78 8.04 0.60 -0.14
N ARG A 79 9.32 0.52 -0.45
CA ARG A 79 9.85 0.96 -1.76
C ARG A 79 9.29 0.10 -2.88
N LEU A 80 9.23 0.67 -4.09
CA LEU A 80 8.71 0.01 -5.29
C LEU A 80 9.32 -1.40 -5.52
N ALA A 81 10.60 -1.60 -5.19
CA ALA A 81 11.27 -2.89 -5.32
C ALA A 81 10.64 -3.98 -4.44
N THR A 82 10.33 -3.67 -3.18
CA THR A 82 9.67 -4.60 -2.26
C THR A 82 8.24 -4.89 -2.68
N ILE A 83 7.50 -3.87 -3.13
CA ILE A 83 6.15 -4.03 -3.67
C ILE A 83 6.18 -4.98 -4.88
N LYS A 84 7.04 -4.71 -5.87
CA LYS A 84 7.21 -5.57 -7.06
C LYS A 84 7.53 -7.00 -6.68
N TRP A 85 8.44 -7.21 -5.72
CA TRP A 85 8.80 -8.55 -5.27
C TRP A 85 7.62 -9.28 -4.64
N LEU A 86 6.87 -8.62 -3.74
CA LEU A 86 5.71 -9.21 -3.07
C LEU A 86 4.66 -9.67 -4.10
N PHE A 87 4.27 -8.78 -5.02
CA PHE A 87 3.24 -9.05 -6.03
C PHE A 87 3.63 -10.11 -7.07
N THR A 88 4.94 -10.29 -7.34
CA THR A 88 5.40 -11.33 -8.28
C THR A 88 5.64 -12.69 -7.63
N HIS A 89 5.79 -12.74 -6.30
CA HIS A 89 6.15 -13.95 -5.58
C HIS A 89 5.05 -14.44 -4.63
N THR A 90 3.92 -13.75 -4.53
CA THR A 90 2.76 -14.19 -3.75
C THR A 90 1.47 -14.00 -4.56
N PRO A 91 0.46 -14.88 -4.40
CA PRO A 91 -0.85 -14.68 -5.02
C PRO A 91 -1.52 -13.48 -4.33
N VAL A 92 -1.25 -12.28 -4.82
CA VAL A 92 -1.80 -11.03 -4.28
C VAL A 92 -2.94 -10.58 -5.18
N ILE A 93 -4.08 -10.27 -4.57
CA ILE A 93 -5.21 -9.63 -5.22
C ILE A 93 -4.98 -8.13 -5.13
N TYR A 94 -5.00 -7.43 -6.26
CA TYR A 94 -5.02 -5.96 -6.31
C TYR A 94 -6.48 -5.49 -6.24
N THR A 95 -6.83 -4.73 -5.21
CA THR A 95 -8.20 -4.33 -4.91
C THR A 95 -8.41 -2.81 -5.07
N ALA A 96 -9.67 -2.39 -5.05
CA ALA A 96 -10.05 -0.97 -5.08
C ALA A 96 -9.48 -0.20 -3.87
N ALA A 97 -9.38 -0.86 -2.72
CA ALA A 97 -8.79 -0.27 -1.52
C ALA A 97 -7.28 -0.04 -1.68
N ASP A 98 -6.57 -0.95 -2.35
CA ASP A 98 -5.14 -0.79 -2.64
C ASP A 98 -4.90 0.40 -3.58
N MET A 99 -5.73 0.55 -4.61
CA MET A 99 -5.70 1.70 -5.52
C MET A 99 -5.92 3.01 -4.75
N ALA A 100 -6.94 3.06 -3.89
CA ALA A 100 -7.24 4.25 -3.10
C ALA A 100 -6.11 4.62 -2.12
N GLY A 101 -5.52 3.63 -1.45
CA GLY A 101 -4.38 3.84 -0.55
C GLY A 101 -3.15 4.38 -1.28
N LEU A 102 -2.79 3.79 -2.42
CA LEU A 102 -1.65 4.25 -3.23
C LEU A 102 -1.87 5.66 -3.78
N ALA A 103 -3.08 5.96 -4.23
CA ALA A 103 -3.45 7.29 -4.69
C ALA A 103 -3.40 8.31 -3.54
N GLY A 104 -3.91 7.93 -2.37
CA GLY A 104 -3.83 8.69 -1.12
C GLY A 104 -2.43 9.15 -0.75
N GLN A 105 -1.42 8.35 -1.10
CA GLN A 105 -0.03 8.65 -0.81
C GLN A 105 0.76 9.23 -1.99
N GLY A 106 0.12 9.43 -3.13
CA GLY A 106 0.79 9.89 -4.35
C GLY A 106 1.81 8.91 -4.92
N ARG A 107 1.61 7.61 -4.69
CA ARG A 107 2.47 6.52 -5.19
C ARG A 107 2.13 6.17 -6.63
N LEU A 108 2.24 7.17 -7.52
CA LEU A 108 1.96 7.01 -8.95
C LEU A 108 2.79 5.91 -9.60
N ASP A 109 4.04 5.73 -9.14
CA ASP A 109 4.96 4.69 -9.62
C ASP A 109 4.42 3.27 -9.43
N ALA A 110 3.82 3.01 -8.27
CA ALA A 110 3.21 1.72 -7.94
C ALA A 110 1.82 1.57 -8.60
N LEU A 111 1.03 2.64 -8.69
CA LEU A 111 -0.26 2.64 -9.40
C LEU A 111 -0.11 2.25 -10.88
N VAL A 112 0.81 2.91 -11.60
CA VAL A 112 1.10 2.60 -13.01
C VAL A 112 1.53 1.15 -13.16
N TRP A 113 2.47 0.71 -12.33
CA TRP A 113 3.00 -0.66 -12.42
C TRP A 113 1.94 -1.74 -12.14
N LEU A 114 1.07 -1.53 -11.15
CA LEU A 114 0.00 -2.49 -10.82
C LEU A 114 -1.09 -2.52 -11.88
N HIS A 115 -1.46 -1.35 -12.42
CA HIS A 115 -2.41 -1.25 -13.51
C HIS A 115 -1.94 -2.02 -14.76
N ASP A 116 -0.67 -1.86 -15.15
CA ASP A 116 -0.08 -2.58 -16.28
C ASP A 116 -0.06 -4.10 -16.07
N LEU A 117 -0.02 -4.57 -14.81
CA LEU A 117 0.04 -5.99 -14.47
C LEU A 117 -1.33 -6.67 -14.48
N THR A 118 -2.42 -5.97 -14.14
CA THR A 118 -3.70 -6.62 -13.84
C THR A 118 -4.67 -6.72 -15.01
N ALA A 119 -4.40 -6.12 -16.18
CA ALA A 119 -5.18 -6.14 -17.44
C ALA A 119 -6.66 -5.69 -17.36
N ASP A 120 -7.41 -6.09 -16.32
CA ASP A 120 -8.73 -5.62 -15.94
C ASP A 120 -8.56 -4.72 -14.71
N SER A 121 -8.49 -3.42 -14.94
CA SER A 121 -8.24 -2.45 -13.88
C SER A 121 -9.42 -2.35 -12.93
N VAL A 122 -9.19 -2.67 -11.66
CA VAL A 122 -10.11 -2.31 -10.58
C VAL A 122 -10.14 -0.79 -10.49
N PHE A 123 -11.24 -0.17 -10.89
CA PHE A 123 -11.43 1.26 -10.70
C PHE A 123 -12.01 1.55 -9.32
N ALA A 124 -11.33 2.43 -8.57
CA ALA A 124 -11.80 2.93 -7.29
C ALA A 124 -12.09 4.44 -7.39
N PRO A 125 -13.36 4.87 -7.42
CA PRO A 125 -13.72 6.28 -7.31
C PRO A 125 -13.04 6.99 -6.13
N GLN A 126 -12.91 6.28 -5.01
CA GLN A 126 -12.25 6.76 -3.81
C GLN A 126 -10.80 7.17 -4.07
N ALA A 127 -10.09 6.53 -5.01
CA ALA A 127 -8.71 6.89 -5.34
C ALA A 127 -8.56 8.32 -5.86
N VAL A 128 -9.55 8.84 -6.59
CA VAL A 128 -9.54 10.23 -7.05
C VAL A 128 -9.67 11.17 -5.85
N VAL A 129 -10.60 10.88 -4.94
CA VAL A 129 -10.83 11.67 -3.73
C VAL A 129 -9.61 11.65 -2.82
N GLU A 130 -9.00 10.48 -2.59
CA GLU A 130 -7.82 10.31 -1.72
C GLU A 130 -6.55 10.93 -2.30
N ALA A 131 -6.39 11.03 -3.64
CA ALA A 131 -5.24 11.71 -4.23
C ALA A 131 -5.26 13.25 -3.99
N THR A 132 -6.46 13.81 -3.78
CA THR A 132 -6.62 15.26 -3.68
C THR A 132 -6.03 15.93 -2.43
N PRO A 133 -6.07 15.38 -1.20
CA PRO A 133 -5.65 16.09 0.01
C PRO A 133 -4.17 16.47 0.01
N HIS A 134 -3.32 15.70 -0.66
CA HIS A 134 -1.88 15.97 -0.80
C HIS A 134 -1.51 16.82 -2.02
N GLY A 135 -2.50 17.22 -2.83
CA GLY A 135 -2.26 18.05 -4.01
C GLY A 135 -1.50 17.33 -5.13
N ASP A 136 -1.56 16.00 -5.17
CA ASP A 136 -0.84 15.21 -6.18
C ASP A 136 -1.54 15.25 -7.55
N LEU A 137 -1.22 16.30 -8.30
CA LEU A 137 -1.68 16.47 -9.67
C LEU A 137 -1.22 15.36 -10.61
N ALA A 138 -0.07 14.73 -10.37
CA ALA A 138 0.43 13.68 -11.25
C ALA A 138 -0.47 12.44 -11.16
N THR A 139 -0.82 12.04 -9.93
CA THR A 139 -1.77 10.94 -9.70
C THR A 139 -3.15 11.26 -10.24
N VAL A 140 -3.70 12.46 -9.98
CA VAL A 140 -5.02 12.85 -10.52
C VAL A 140 -5.05 12.88 -12.04
N ARG A 141 -3.97 13.34 -12.70
CA ARG A 141 -3.85 13.31 -14.16
C ARG A 141 -3.85 11.89 -14.70
N TRP A 142 -3.15 10.97 -14.03
CA TRP A 142 -3.11 9.57 -14.42
C TRP A 142 -4.49 8.90 -14.24
N LEU A 143 -5.13 9.11 -13.09
CA LEU A 143 -6.48 8.61 -12.82
C LEU A 143 -7.48 9.12 -13.86
N HIS A 144 -7.41 10.40 -14.24
CA HIS A 144 -8.27 10.94 -15.29
C HIS A 144 -7.92 10.37 -16.67
N ALA A 145 -6.65 10.13 -16.98
CA ALA A 145 -6.27 9.57 -18.28
C ALA A 145 -6.81 8.15 -18.46
N MET A 146 -6.81 7.33 -17.40
CA MET A 146 -7.27 5.95 -17.43
C MET A 146 -8.79 5.83 -17.26
N PHE A 147 -9.37 6.63 -16.35
CA PHE A 147 -10.75 6.49 -15.88
C PHE A 147 -11.60 7.76 -16.05
N GLY A 148 -11.19 8.68 -16.92
CA GLY A 148 -11.90 9.93 -17.18
C GLY A 148 -13.32 9.76 -17.73
N HIS A 149 -13.61 8.60 -18.32
CA HIS A 149 -14.93 8.25 -18.85
C HIS A 149 -15.92 7.79 -17.76
N GLU A 150 -15.43 7.47 -16.56
CA GLU A 150 -16.25 7.02 -15.43
C GLU A 150 -17.00 8.22 -14.82
N SER A 151 -18.21 8.45 -15.32
CA SER A 151 -18.98 9.69 -15.12
C SER A 151 -19.40 9.98 -13.66
N GLY A 152 -19.25 9.01 -12.75
CA GLY A 152 -19.67 9.15 -11.35
C GLY A 152 -18.66 9.82 -10.42
N VAL A 153 -17.42 10.06 -10.86
CA VAL A 153 -16.30 10.45 -9.97
C VAL A 153 -15.86 11.89 -10.20
N TRP A 154 -15.95 12.37 -11.43
CA TRP A 154 -15.54 13.71 -11.84
C TRP A 154 -16.69 14.71 -11.65
N THR A 155 -17.10 14.89 -10.39
CA THR A 155 -18.30 15.66 -10.02
C THR A 155 -17.98 17.07 -9.53
N ILE A 156 -19.04 17.88 -9.35
CA ILE A 156 -18.94 19.21 -8.72
C ILE A 156 -18.39 19.07 -7.28
N ASP A 157 -18.81 18.04 -6.54
CA ASP A 157 -18.33 17.79 -5.17
C ASP A 157 -16.81 17.56 -5.11
N LEU A 158 -16.24 16.88 -6.11
CA LEU A 158 -14.79 16.75 -6.23
C LEU A 158 -14.13 18.11 -6.45
N THR A 159 -14.70 18.96 -7.31
CA THR A 159 -14.15 20.30 -7.56
C THR A 159 -14.23 21.20 -6.33
N GLU A 160 -15.31 21.14 -5.54
CA GLU A 160 -15.44 21.84 -4.26
C GLU A 160 -14.42 21.35 -3.23
N LEU A 161 -14.19 20.03 -3.16
CA LEU A 161 -13.17 19.46 -2.30
C LEU A 161 -11.78 19.99 -2.66
N VAL A 162 -11.43 19.97 -3.95
CA VAL A 162 -10.13 20.46 -4.45
C VAL A 162 -9.95 21.94 -4.12
N LEU A 163 -10.98 22.76 -4.30
CA LEU A 163 -10.95 24.20 -4.01
C LEU A 163 -10.85 24.48 -2.51
N SER A 164 -11.65 23.79 -1.67
CA SER A 164 -11.61 23.95 -0.21
C SER A 164 -10.25 23.59 0.40
N ARG A 165 -9.48 22.74 -0.29
CA ARG A 165 -8.10 22.37 0.08
C ARG A 165 -7.04 23.30 -0.50
N GLY A 166 -7.42 24.26 -1.34
CA GLY A 166 -6.50 25.21 -1.98
C GLY A 166 -5.66 24.60 -3.11
N HIS A 167 -6.08 23.46 -3.67
CA HIS A 167 -5.34 22.77 -4.74
C HIS A 167 -5.70 23.31 -6.13
N TRP A 168 -5.43 24.60 -6.33
CA TRP A 168 -5.80 25.36 -7.54
C TRP A 168 -5.29 24.75 -8.85
N HIS A 169 -4.12 24.12 -8.81
CA HIS A 169 -3.51 23.43 -9.94
C HIS A 169 -4.32 22.20 -10.38
N ILE A 170 -4.92 21.47 -9.44
CA ILE A 170 -5.84 20.37 -9.75
C ILE A 170 -7.16 20.93 -10.28
N ALA A 171 -7.70 21.99 -9.67
CA ALA A 171 -8.93 22.64 -10.13
C ALA A 171 -8.79 23.14 -11.58
N ALA A 172 -7.68 23.81 -11.91
CA ALA A 172 -7.38 24.26 -13.27
C ALA A 172 -7.32 23.10 -14.27
N PHE A 173 -6.69 21.98 -13.88
CA PHE A 173 -6.67 20.77 -14.69
C PHE A 173 -8.06 20.21 -14.94
N LEU A 174 -8.87 20.03 -13.89
CA LEU A 174 -10.23 19.50 -13.99
C LEU A 174 -11.13 20.41 -14.85
N LYS A 175 -11.01 21.73 -14.69
CA LYS A 175 -11.72 22.72 -15.52
C LYS A 175 -11.33 22.59 -17.00
N HIS A 176 -10.03 22.46 -17.29
CA HIS A 176 -9.55 22.24 -18.65
C HIS A 176 -10.07 20.92 -19.26
N LYS A 177 -10.31 19.90 -18.43
CA LYS A 177 -10.91 18.62 -18.84
C LYS A 177 -12.44 18.65 -18.95
N GLY A 178 -13.08 19.79 -18.68
CA GLY A 178 -14.53 19.95 -18.81
C GLY A 178 -15.32 19.45 -17.60
N VAL A 179 -14.66 19.19 -16.46
CA VAL A 179 -15.34 18.90 -15.20
C VAL A 179 -16.06 20.16 -14.74
N ARG A 180 -17.32 20.02 -14.31
CA ARG A 180 -18.18 21.15 -13.94
C ARG A 180 -17.78 21.74 -12.58
N PHE A 181 -17.82 23.06 -12.49
CA PHE A 181 -17.68 23.86 -11.28
C PHE A 181 -19.01 24.61 -11.02
N ARG A 182 -19.31 25.03 -9.78
CA ARG A 182 -20.40 25.98 -9.59
C ARG A 182 -19.99 27.36 -10.14
N SER A 183 -20.97 28.14 -10.57
CA SER A 183 -20.76 29.46 -11.19
C SER A 183 -20.09 30.49 -10.29
N VAL A 184 -19.99 30.22 -8.98
CA VAL A 184 -19.42 31.11 -7.95
C VAL A 184 -17.99 30.73 -7.53
N ASP A 185 -17.46 29.62 -8.04
CA ASP A 185 -16.19 29.03 -7.59
C ASP A 185 -14.97 29.42 -8.46
N LEU A 186 -15.15 30.37 -9.40
CA LEU A 186 -14.16 30.76 -10.41
C LEU A 186 -14.00 32.28 -10.55
#